data_AF-A0A4U3AB09-F1
#
_entry.id   AF-A0A4U3AB09-F1
#
_cell.length_a   1.000
_cell.length_b   1.000
_cell.length_c   1.000
_cell.angle_alpha   90.00
_cell.angle_beta   90.00
_cell.angle_gamma   90.00
#
_symmetry.space_group_name_H-M   'P 1'
#
loop_
_entity.id
_entity.type
_entity.pdbx_description
1 polymer ?
#
loop_
_entity_poly.entity_id
_entity_poly.type
_entity_poly.pdbx_seq_one_letter_code
_entity_poly.pdbx_strand_id
1 'polypeptide(L)'
;MCGITGWVDWKKDLSNEHVILEKMANSIQHRGPDAEGFWFSPHAAFAHRRLIVIDPEGGTQPKTFRAGDYTYALTYNGEIYNFRELREQLQKRGHAFETHSDTEVLLHAYLEWKEDCVQHLNGIFAFALWDDQKQQLFLARDHLGVKPLFYTERNDSIIFGSEIKALLAHPSVPAEIDADGINEIFGLGLFRTPGCGVFKHIQEVRAGHSITFT
;
A
#
# COMPACT_ATOMS: atom_id res chain seq x y z
N MET A 1 0.79 12.57 7.88
CA MET A 1 1.43 11.28 7.49
C MET A 1 0.67 10.79 6.29
N CYS A 2 1.30 10.45 5.17
CA CYS A 2 0.58 10.00 3.97
C CYS A 2 -0.45 8.88 4.22
N GLY A 3 -1.38 8.74 3.30
CA GLY A 3 -2.37 7.66 3.25
C GLY A 3 -2.26 6.91 1.93
N ILE A 4 -2.27 5.58 2.00
CA ILE A 4 -2.34 4.71 0.82
C ILE A 4 -3.67 3.99 0.81
N THR A 5 -4.19 3.72 -0.38
CA THR A 5 -5.38 2.88 -0.58
C THR A 5 -5.36 2.31 -1.98
N GLY A 6 -6.04 1.18 -2.18
CA GLY A 6 -6.14 0.61 -3.51
C GLY A 6 -7.04 -0.61 -3.56
N TRP A 7 -7.25 -1.04 -4.78
CA TRP A 7 -8.14 -2.12 -5.15
C TRP A 7 -7.51 -2.91 -6.28
N VAL A 8 -7.45 -4.23 -6.10
CA VAL A 8 -7.07 -5.20 -7.13
C VAL A 8 -8.25 -6.12 -7.39
N ASP A 9 -8.52 -6.44 -8.64
CA ASP A 9 -9.53 -7.40 -9.06
C ASP A 9 -9.06 -8.19 -10.30
N TRP A 10 -9.01 -9.52 -10.18
CA TRP A 10 -8.52 -10.38 -11.27
C TRP A 10 -9.59 -10.70 -12.33
N LYS A 11 -10.85 -10.31 -12.12
CA LYS A 11 -11.95 -10.58 -13.07
C LYS A 11 -12.61 -9.33 -13.61
N LYS A 12 -12.67 -8.26 -12.84
CA LYS A 12 -13.28 -6.98 -13.21
C LYS A 12 -12.22 -6.02 -13.72
N ASP A 13 -12.51 -5.36 -14.84
CA ASP A 13 -11.71 -4.24 -15.34
C ASP A 13 -11.91 -3.00 -14.45
N LEU A 14 -10.83 -2.52 -13.85
CA LEU A 14 -10.80 -1.37 -12.94
C LEU A 14 -10.48 -0.04 -13.64
N SER A 15 -10.20 -0.05 -14.95
CA SER A 15 -9.71 1.12 -15.69
C SER A 15 -10.65 2.32 -15.64
N ASN A 16 -11.95 2.12 -15.39
CA ASN A 16 -12.96 3.19 -15.32
C ASN A 16 -13.54 3.40 -13.92
N GLU A 17 -12.98 2.78 -12.88
CA GLU A 17 -13.54 2.78 -11.53
C GLU A 17 -13.07 3.97 -10.66
N HIS A 18 -12.83 5.12 -11.30
CA HIS A 18 -12.33 6.33 -10.67
C HIS A 18 -13.17 6.77 -9.47
N VAL A 19 -14.50 6.74 -9.62
CA VAL A 19 -15.44 7.21 -8.58
C VAL A 19 -15.29 6.43 -7.27
N ILE A 20 -15.03 5.12 -7.35
CA ILE A 20 -14.87 4.28 -6.17
C ILE A 20 -13.51 4.59 -5.52
N LEU A 21 -12.44 4.58 -6.31
CA LEU A 21 -11.09 4.82 -5.78
C LEU A 21 -10.95 6.22 -5.17
N GLU A 22 -11.56 7.24 -5.79
CA GLU A 22 -11.60 8.60 -5.25
C GLU A 22 -12.32 8.66 -3.91
N LYS A 23 -13.46 7.98 -3.76
CA LYS A 23 -14.16 7.89 -2.45
C LYS A 23 -13.28 7.27 -1.38
N MET A 24 -12.57 6.18 -1.72
CA MET A 24 -11.62 5.54 -0.82
C MET A 24 -10.50 6.51 -0.43
N ALA A 25 -9.89 7.20 -1.39
CA ALA A 25 -8.83 8.17 -1.14
C ALA A 25 -9.32 9.38 -0.32
N ASN A 26 -10.51 9.91 -0.60
CA ASN A 26 -11.13 11.03 0.13
C ASN A 26 -11.36 10.70 1.61
N SER A 27 -11.75 9.46 1.93
CA SER A 27 -11.97 9.03 3.33
C SER A 27 -10.72 9.14 4.23
N ILE A 28 -9.53 9.17 3.62
CA ILE A 28 -8.23 9.27 4.29
C ILE A 28 -7.48 10.56 3.92
N GLN A 29 -8.16 11.58 3.40
CA GLN A 29 -7.54 12.86 3.02
C GLN A 29 -6.81 13.53 4.19
N HIS A 30 -7.32 13.41 5.43
CA HIS A 30 -6.70 13.99 6.63
C HIS A 30 -5.25 13.52 6.87
N ARG A 31 -4.88 12.38 6.31
CA ARG A 31 -3.51 11.85 6.37
C ARG A 31 -2.55 12.69 5.53
N GLY A 32 -2.96 13.01 4.31
CA GLY A 32 -2.17 13.74 3.32
C GLY A 32 -3.00 14.78 2.59
N PRO A 33 -3.14 15.99 3.15
CA PRO A 33 -3.99 17.04 2.59
C PRO A 33 -3.35 17.81 1.44
N ASP A 34 -2.04 17.65 1.20
CA ASP A 34 -1.28 18.55 0.32
C ASP A 34 -1.36 18.13 -1.16
N ALA A 35 -1.40 16.82 -1.42
CA ALA A 35 -1.53 16.31 -2.78
C ALA A 35 -2.21 14.94 -2.81
N GLU A 36 -2.74 14.60 -3.98
CA GLU A 36 -3.29 13.29 -4.29
C GLU A 36 -2.72 12.76 -5.60
N GLY A 37 -2.75 11.44 -5.75
CA GLY A 37 -2.43 10.80 -7.01
C GLY A 37 -3.14 9.48 -7.15
N PHE A 38 -3.39 9.11 -8.39
CA PHE A 38 -4.15 7.92 -8.77
C PHE A 38 -3.44 7.23 -9.93
N TRP A 39 -3.47 5.90 -9.90
CA TRP A 39 -2.99 5.07 -10.98
C TRP A 39 -3.99 3.95 -11.23
N PHE A 40 -4.24 3.64 -12.50
CA PHE A 40 -5.22 2.65 -12.93
C PHE A 40 -4.60 1.73 -13.98
N SER A 41 -5.01 0.47 -13.92
CA SER A 41 -4.77 -0.58 -14.89
C SER A 41 -6.02 -1.48 -14.93
N PRO A 42 -6.09 -2.45 -15.86
CA PRO A 42 -7.22 -3.36 -15.91
C PRO A 42 -7.47 -4.11 -14.60
N HIS A 43 -6.43 -4.51 -13.87
CA HIS A 43 -6.57 -5.37 -12.68
C HIS A 43 -6.23 -4.68 -11.36
N ALA A 44 -5.65 -3.48 -11.39
CA ALA A 44 -5.22 -2.78 -10.19
C ALA A 44 -5.43 -1.27 -10.29
N ALA A 45 -5.90 -0.68 -9.21
CA ALA A 45 -6.17 0.75 -9.09
C ALA A 45 -5.68 1.26 -7.72
N PHE A 46 -4.68 2.13 -7.72
CA PHE A 46 -4.00 2.62 -6.51
C PHE A 46 -4.21 4.13 -6.36
N ALA A 47 -4.35 4.58 -5.11
CA ALA A 47 -4.39 5.98 -4.77
C ALA A 47 -3.47 6.30 -3.60
N HIS A 48 -3.03 7.55 -3.56
CA HIS A 48 -2.14 8.08 -2.54
C HIS A 48 -2.59 9.47 -2.11
N ARG A 49 -2.62 9.70 -0.79
CA ARG A 49 -2.80 11.01 -0.14
C ARG A 49 -1.48 11.42 0.47
N ARG A 50 -0.91 12.53 0.02
CA ARG A 50 0.44 12.95 0.40
C ARG A 50 0.40 14.09 1.41
N LEU A 51 1.16 13.93 2.49
CA LEU A 51 1.62 15.04 3.30
C LEU A 51 3.06 15.33 2.83
N ILE A 52 3.29 16.52 2.29
CA ILE A 52 4.59 16.90 1.75
C ILE A 52 5.47 17.33 2.93
N VAL A 53 6.33 16.43 3.38
CA VAL A 53 7.36 16.70 4.40
C VAL A 53 8.74 16.87 3.76
N ILE A 54 9.06 16.07 2.74
CA ILE A 54 10.33 16.05 2.01
C ILE A 54 10.04 15.98 0.50
N ASP A 55 10.81 16.75 -0.30
CA ASP A 55 10.84 16.77 -1.77
C ASP A 55 9.46 16.90 -2.46
N PRO A 56 8.89 18.12 -2.55
CA PRO A 56 7.57 18.35 -3.12
C PRO A 56 7.40 17.82 -4.55
N GLU A 57 8.44 17.88 -5.39
CA GLU A 57 8.36 17.59 -6.83
C GLU A 57 8.66 16.10 -7.16
N GLY A 58 9.63 15.47 -6.47
CA GLY A 58 10.10 14.12 -6.81
C GLY A 58 9.32 12.95 -6.17
N GLY A 59 8.37 13.24 -5.29
CA GLY A 59 7.65 12.25 -4.47
C GLY A 59 6.20 11.97 -4.88
N THR A 60 5.82 12.22 -6.14
CA THR A 60 4.48 11.91 -6.65
C THR A 60 4.22 10.41 -6.61
N GLN A 61 3.05 10.02 -6.11
CA GLN A 61 2.65 8.63 -5.93
C GLN A 61 1.19 8.44 -6.37
N PRO A 62 0.79 7.25 -6.88
CA PRO A 62 1.60 6.04 -7.03
C PRO A 62 2.77 6.17 -8.02
N LYS A 63 3.96 5.67 -7.64
CA LYS A 63 5.16 5.67 -8.50
C LYS A 63 5.11 4.42 -9.37
N THR A 64 5.41 4.59 -10.65
CA THR A 64 5.38 3.49 -11.63
C THR A 64 6.74 3.24 -12.26
N PHE A 65 6.96 2.01 -12.73
CA PHE A 65 8.12 1.63 -13.52
C PHE A 65 7.67 0.71 -14.65
N ARG A 66 8.10 1.01 -15.89
CA ARG A 66 7.74 0.21 -17.07
C ARG A 66 8.91 -0.68 -17.47
N ALA A 67 8.67 -2.00 -17.51
CA ALA A 67 9.62 -3.01 -17.96
C ALA A 67 9.08 -3.70 -19.22
N GLY A 68 9.39 -3.17 -20.40
CA GLY A 68 8.81 -3.63 -21.65
C GLY A 68 7.29 -3.34 -21.71
N ASP A 69 6.50 -4.40 -21.80
CA ASP A 69 5.03 -4.31 -21.84
C ASP A 69 4.38 -4.30 -20.45
N TYR A 70 5.14 -4.60 -19.40
CA TYR A 70 4.63 -4.69 -18.03
C TYR A 70 4.86 -3.40 -17.24
N THR A 71 3.90 -3.04 -16.40
CA THR A 71 4.00 -1.86 -15.52
C THR A 71 3.95 -2.26 -14.05
N TYR A 72 4.97 -1.89 -13.30
CA TYR A 72 4.98 -2.00 -11.85
C TYR A 72 4.42 -0.70 -11.26
N ALA A 73 3.56 -0.79 -10.25
CA ALA A 73 3.02 0.37 -9.55
C ALA A 73 3.18 0.24 -8.05
N LEU A 74 3.59 1.30 -7.37
CA LEU A 74 3.86 1.36 -5.94
C LEU A 74 3.10 2.53 -5.30
N THR A 75 2.39 2.26 -4.21
CA THR A 75 1.91 3.28 -3.28
C THR A 75 2.46 3.01 -1.90
N TYR A 76 3.04 4.04 -1.27
CA TYR A 76 3.88 3.91 -0.09
C TYR A 76 3.65 5.05 0.91
N ASN A 77 3.50 4.68 2.18
CA ASN A 77 3.49 5.60 3.32
C ASN A 77 4.59 5.15 4.29
N GLY A 78 5.66 5.93 4.39
CA GLY A 78 6.78 5.59 5.24
C GLY A 78 7.95 6.55 5.11
N GLU A 79 9.06 6.14 5.70
CA GLU A 79 10.39 6.68 5.45
C GLU A 79 11.41 5.53 5.51
N ILE A 80 12.20 5.33 4.44
CA ILE A 80 13.30 4.37 4.41
C ILE A 80 14.58 5.11 4.77
N TYR A 81 15.08 4.89 5.98
CA TYR A 81 16.23 5.58 6.53
C TYR A 81 17.53 5.22 5.81
N ASN A 82 17.68 3.97 5.35
CA ASN A 82 18.85 3.52 4.60
C ASN A 82 18.75 3.72 3.08
N PHE A 83 17.85 4.59 2.58
CA PHE A 83 17.61 4.72 1.14
C PHE A 83 18.87 5.13 0.35
N ARG A 84 19.79 5.91 0.93
CA ARG A 84 21.05 6.30 0.26
C ARG A 84 21.96 5.10 0.04
N GLU A 85 22.10 4.26 1.06
CA GLU A 85 22.92 3.05 1.01
C GLU A 85 22.33 2.04 0.01
N LEU A 86 21.00 1.85 0.04
CA LEU A 86 20.29 1.00 -0.91
C LEU A 86 20.43 1.51 -2.34
N ARG A 87 20.33 2.83 -2.56
CA ARG A 87 20.52 3.44 -3.87
C ARG A 87 21.90 3.11 -4.44
N GLU A 88 22.96 3.28 -3.65
CA GLU A 88 24.32 2.95 -4.09
C GLU A 88 24.48 1.45 -4.43
N GLN A 89 23.86 0.57 -3.64
CA GLN A 89 23.87 -0.88 -3.91
C GLN A 89 23.14 -1.22 -5.21
N LEU A 90 21.97 -0.63 -5.44
CA LEU A 90 21.16 -0.84 -6.65
C LEU A 90 21.83 -0.23 -7.88
N GLN A 91 22.48 0.92 -7.76
CA GLN A 91 23.27 1.52 -8.86
C GLN A 91 24.42 0.59 -9.29
N LYS A 92 25.12 -0.04 -8.35
CA LYS A 92 26.17 -1.04 -8.65
C LYS A 92 25.62 -2.28 -9.35
N ARG A 93 24.32 -2.56 -9.21
CA ARG A 93 23.59 -3.65 -9.87
C ARG A 93 22.97 -3.22 -11.21
N GLY A 94 23.12 -1.95 -11.61
CA GLY A 94 22.68 -1.44 -12.91
C GLY A 94 21.37 -0.65 -12.90
N HIS A 95 20.79 -0.37 -11.73
CA HIS A 95 19.60 0.47 -11.65
C HIS A 95 19.92 1.94 -11.86
N ALA A 96 19.17 2.59 -12.76
CA ALA A 96 19.14 4.04 -12.92
C ALA A 96 17.96 4.64 -12.13
N PHE A 97 18.11 5.87 -11.65
CA PHE A 97 17.12 6.55 -10.81
C PHE A 97 16.81 7.93 -11.39
N GLU A 98 15.54 8.33 -11.39
CA GLU A 98 15.07 9.61 -11.92
C GLU A 98 14.91 10.66 -10.82
N THR A 99 14.63 10.25 -9.58
CA THR A 99 14.30 11.14 -8.47
C THR A 99 15.17 10.88 -7.25
N HIS A 100 15.16 11.81 -6.29
CA HIS A 100 15.85 11.64 -5.01
C HIS A 100 14.99 11.00 -3.92
N SER A 101 13.78 10.54 -4.27
CA SER A 101 12.82 9.96 -3.34
C SER A 101 13.17 8.53 -2.92
N ASP A 102 12.99 8.25 -1.64
CA ASP A 102 13.03 6.90 -1.07
C ASP A 102 12.00 5.95 -1.71
N THR A 103 10.88 6.48 -2.21
CA THR A 103 9.84 5.72 -2.90
C THR A 103 10.38 5.06 -4.17
N GLU A 104 11.22 5.76 -4.94
CA GLU A 104 11.84 5.19 -6.13
C GLU A 104 12.87 4.13 -5.74
N VAL A 105 13.65 4.36 -4.68
CA VAL A 105 14.57 3.35 -4.13
C VAL A 105 13.82 2.07 -3.73
N LEU A 106 12.66 2.20 -3.08
CA LEU A 106 11.81 1.07 -2.73
C LEU A 106 11.33 0.29 -3.96
N LEU A 107 10.85 0.99 -4.99
CA LEU A 107 10.40 0.34 -6.22
C LEU A 107 11.53 -0.45 -6.88
N HIS A 108 12.72 0.15 -6.98
CA HIS A 108 13.90 -0.53 -7.54
C HIS A 108 14.39 -1.68 -6.67
N ALA A 109 14.29 -1.57 -5.34
CA ALA A 109 14.59 -2.67 -4.43
C ALA A 109 13.67 -3.87 -4.68
N TYR A 110 12.37 -3.65 -4.91
CA TYR A 110 11.47 -4.72 -5.31
C TYR A 110 11.79 -5.26 -6.71
N LEU A 111 12.17 -4.42 -7.68
CA LEU A 111 12.53 -4.92 -9.00
C LEU A 111 13.74 -5.87 -8.96
N GLU A 112 14.72 -5.58 -8.10
CA GLU A 112 15.93 -6.39 -7.91
C GLU A 112 15.68 -7.64 -7.06
N TRP A 113 15.06 -7.49 -5.88
CA TRP A 113 14.95 -8.56 -4.87
C TRP A 113 13.54 -9.13 -4.73
N LYS A 114 12.57 -8.62 -5.50
CA LYS A 114 11.15 -9.01 -5.43
C LYS A 114 10.64 -8.94 -4.00
N GLU A 115 9.92 -9.97 -3.54
CA GLU A 115 9.30 -10.01 -2.22
C GLU A 115 10.33 -9.96 -1.08
N ASP A 116 11.58 -10.39 -1.33
CA ASP A 116 12.69 -10.35 -0.35
C ASP A 116 13.22 -8.92 -0.13
N CYS A 117 12.78 -7.92 -0.90
CA CYS A 117 13.23 -6.54 -0.74
C CYS A 117 13.03 -6.02 0.69
N VAL A 118 12.01 -6.50 1.41
CA VAL A 118 11.70 -6.12 2.80
C VAL A 118 12.84 -6.40 3.77
N GLN A 119 13.70 -7.39 3.48
CA GLN A 119 14.86 -7.73 4.31
C GLN A 119 15.98 -6.67 4.23
N HIS A 120 15.93 -5.83 3.20
CA HIS A 120 16.92 -4.77 2.95
C HIS A 120 16.47 -3.41 3.48
N LEU A 121 15.20 -3.27 3.89
CA LEU A 121 14.62 -1.98 4.26
C LEU A 121 14.86 -1.68 5.74
N ASN A 122 15.51 -0.55 6.03
CA ASN A 122 15.54 0.03 7.37
C ASN A 122 14.66 1.28 7.38
N GLY A 123 13.55 1.25 8.12
CA GLY A 123 12.58 2.33 8.10
C GLY A 123 11.26 1.97 8.78
N ILE A 124 10.34 2.93 8.76
CA ILE A 124 8.93 2.72 9.09
C ILE A 124 8.12 2.84 7.80
N PHE A 125 7.31 1.86 7.48
CA PHE A 125 6.69 1.78 6.16
C PHE A 125 5.45 0.89 6.14
N ALA A 126 4.53 1.28 5.28
CA ALA A 126 3.49 0.43 4.73
C ALA A 126 3.44 0.71 3.23
N PHE A 127 3.45 -0.32 2.41
CA PHE A 127 3.32 -0.15 0.97
C PHE A 127 2.52 -1.28 0.32
N ALA A 128 2.01 -0.95 -0.86
CA ALA A 128 1.39 -1.88 -1.77
C ALA A 128 2.06 -1.74 -3.14
N LEU A 129 2.42 -2.88 -3.73
CA LEU A 129 3.03 -2.96 -5.04
C LEU A 129 2.24 -3.90 -5.93
N TRP A 130 1.93 -3.44 -7.14
CA TRP A 130 1.39 -4.26 -8.21
C TRP A 130 2.49 -4.68 -9.16
N ASP A 131 2.65 -5.98 -9.35
CA ASP A 131 3.51 -6.62 -10.34
C ASP A 131 2.63 -7.10 -11.50
N ASP A 132 2.52 -6.30 -12.55
CA ASP A 132 1.71 -6.60 -13.73
C ASP A 132 2.25 -7.77 -14.56
N GLN A 133 3.54 -8.09 -14.44
CA GLN A 133 4.09 -9.27 -15.12
C GLN A 133 3.55 -10.55 -14.50
N LYS A 134 3.46 -10.60 -13.17
CA LYS A 134 2.92 -11.75 -12.44
C LYS A 134 1.42 -11.65 -12.15
N GLN A 135 0.80 -10.50 -12.41
CA GLN A 135 -0.55 -10.15 -11.96
C GLN A 135 -0.71 -10.30 -10.44
N GLN A 136 0.23 -9.73 -9.67
CA GLN A 136 0.33 -9.92 -8.22
C GLN A 136 0.26 -8.62 -7.43
N LEU A 137 -0.46 -8.68 -6.31
CA LEU A 137 -0.43 -7.63 -5.30
C LEU A 137 0.48 -8.05 -4.14
N PHE A 138 1.50 -7.25 -3.86
CA PHE A 138 2.37 -7.40 -2.70
C PHE A 138 2.11 -6.29 -1.69
N LEU A 139 1.71 -6.66 -0.48
CA LEU A 139 1.53 -5.76 0.66
C LEU A 139 2.63 -6.01 1.68
N ALA A 140 3.23 -4.95 2.24
CA ALA A 140 4.24 -5.09 3.27
C ALA A 140 4.16 -4.00 4.34
N ARG A 141 4.51 -4.37 5.57
CA ARG A 141 4.50 -3.50 6.74
C ARG A 141 5.79 -3.63 7.54
N ASP A 142 6.26 -2.50 8.08
CA ASP A 142 7.51 -2.43 8.83
C ASP A 142 7.53 -3.33 10.07
N HIS A 143 8.76 -3.61 10.52
CA HIS A 143 9.10 -4.52 11.63
C HIS A 143 8.28 -4.30 12.90
N LEU A 144 7.91 -3.06 13.21
CA LEU A 144 7.17 -2.71 14.43
C LEU A 144 5.72 -2.31 14.15
N GLY A 145 5.28 -2.36 12.89
CA GLY A 145 3.92 -2.00 12.49
C GLY A 145 3.60 -0.53 12.70
N VAL A 146 4.59 0.36 12.61
CA VAL A 146 4.41 1.80 12.86
C VAL A 146 3.41 2.41 11.87
N LYS A 147 3.50 2.03 10.59
CA LYS A 147 2.57 2.50 9.57
C LYS A 147 1.41 1.50 9.43
N PRO A 148 0.15 1.93 9.55
CA PRO A 148 -0.99 1.02 9.46
C PRO A 148 -1.25 0.59 8.01
N LEU A 149 -1.67 -0.67 7.85
CA LEU A 149 -2.07 -1.25 6.58
C LEU A 149 -3.13 -2.32 6.83
N PHE A 150 -4.34 -2.07 6.34
CA PHE A 150 -5.47 -2.98 6.42
C PHE A 150 -5.83 -3.49 5.02
N TYR A 151 -6.40 -4.68 4.96
CA TYR A 151 -6.92 -5.27 3.74
C TYR A 151 -8.16 -6.11 4.00
N THR A 152 -8.91 -6.39 2.95
CA THR A 152 -10.02 -7.34 2.95
C THR A 152 -10.06 -8.08 1.63
N GLU A 153 -10.37 -9.37 1.71
CA GLU A 153 -10.60 -10.23 0.54
C GLU A 153 -12.10 -10.31 0.28
N ARG A 154 -12.52 -9.95 -0.94
CA ARG A 154 -13.93 -9.96 -1.36
C ARG A 154 -14.03 -10.59 -2.74
N ASN A 155 -14.50 -11.84 -2.80
CA ASN A 155 -14.55 -12.62 -4.05
C ASN A 155 -13.16 -12.67 -4.71
N ASP A 156 -13.03 -12.12 -5.92
CA ASP A 156 -11.79 -12.02 -6.70
C ASP A 156 -11.11 -10.66 -6.53
N SER A 157 -11.38 -9.95 -5.43
CA SER A 157 -10.84 -8.62 -5.18
C SER A 157 -10.09 -8.55 -3.85
N ILE A 158 -8.98 -7.80 -3.84
CA ILE A 158 -8.31 -7.32 -2.64
C ILE A 158 -8.47 -5.81 -2.54
N ILE A 159 -8.97 -5.34 -1.41
CA ILE A 159 -9.13 -3.91 -1.13
C ILE A 159 -8.27 -3.59 0.08
N PHE A 160 -7.40 -2.60 -0.02
CA PHE A 160 -6.45 -2.26 1.04
C PHE A 160 -6.40 -0.77 1.30
N GLY A 161 -5.88 -0.38 2.47
CA GLY A 161 -5.63 1.01 2.79
C GLY A 161 -5.03 1.24 4.17
N SER A 162 -4.53 2.46 4.40
CA SER A 162 -3.91 2.82 5.69
C SER A 162 -4.89 2.84 6.85
N GLU A 163 -6.19 3.02 6.61
CA GLU A 163 -7.22 3.05 7.65
C GLU A 163 -8.45 2.29 7.17
N ILE A 164 -9.14 1.63 8.09
CA ILE A 164 -10.31 0.79 7.80
C ILE A 164 -11.40 1.54 7.02
N LYS A 165 -11.60 2.85 7.29
CA LYS A 165 -12.58 3.66 6.55
C LYS A 165 -12.30 3.80 5.05
N ALA A 166 -11.05 3.61 4.61
CA ALA A 166 -10.74 3.53 3.19
C ALA A 166 -11.36 2.28 2.55
N LEU A 167 -11.32 1.15 3.25
CA LEU A 167 -11.93 -0.10 2.80
C LEU A 167 -13.45 0.02 2.84
N LEU A 168 -14.02 0.56 3.94
CA LEU A 168 -15.47 0.75 4.10
C LEU A 168 -16.09 1.73 3.08
N ALA A 169 -15.29 2.58 2.45
CA ALA A 169 -15.74 3.44 1.36
C ALA A 169 -15.99 2.67 0.06
N HIS A 170 -15.47 1.45 -0.07
CA HIS A 170 -15.71 0.58 -1.21
C HIS A 170 -17.09 -0.11 -1.08
N PRO A 171 -17.94 -0.10 -2.13
CA PRO A 171 -19.33 -0.58 -2.03
C PRO A 171 -19.47 -2.07 -1.71
N SER A 172 -18.43 -2.87 -1.96
CA SER A 172 -18.44 -4.30 -1.62
C SER A 172 -18.07 -4.62 -0.17
N VAL A 173 -17.67 -3.62 0.64
CA VAL A 173 -17.19 -3.82 2.01
C VAL A 173 -18.21 -3.23 3.00
N PRO A 174 -19.11 -4.06 3.55
CA PRO A 174 -20.08 -3.59 4.52
C PRO A 174 -19.44 -3.35 5.89
N ALA A 175 -19.97 -2.39 6.64
CA ALA A 175 -19.57 -2.12 8.02
C ALA A 175 -20.23 -3.11 8.99
N GLU A 176 -19.73 -4.34 9.01
CA GLU A 176 -20.24 -5.43 9.86
C GLU A 176 -19.25 -5.76 10.98
N ILE A 177 -19.76 -6.02 12.19
CA ILE A 177 -18.98 -6.45 13.36
C ILE A 177 -19.62 -7.73 13.90
N ASP A 178 -18.81 -8.71 14.28
CA ASP A 178 -19.23 -9.95 14.92
C ASP A 178 -18.80 -10.00 16.41
N ALA A 179 -19.01 -11.13 17.08
CA ALA A 179 -18.65 -11.28 18.49
C ALA A 179 -17.15 -11.04 18.74
N ASP A 180 -16.29 -11.43 17.80
CA ASP A 180 -14.85 -11.21 17.89
C ASP A 180 -14.52 -9.72 17.76
N GLY A 181 -15.12 -9.02 16.80
CA GLY A 181 -14.97 -7.58 16.67
C GLY A 181 -15.46 -6.79 17.88
N ILE A 182 -16.56 -7.23 18.53
CA ILE A 182 -17.01 -6.66 19.81
C ILE A 182 -15.97 -6.90 20.90
N ASN A 183 -15.38 -8.10 20.97
CA ASN A 183 -14.34 -8.44 21.94
C ASN A 183 -13.05 -7.61 21.73
N GLU A 184 -12.68 -7.33 20.47
CA GLU A 184 -11.54 -6.45 20.17
C GLU A 184 -11.75 -5.03 20.71
N ILE A 185 -12.98 -4.51 20.68
CA ILE A 185 -13.29 -3.17 21.18
C ILE A 185 -13.42 -3.15 22.71
N PHE A 186 -14.17 -4.10 23.28
CA PHE A 186 -14.60 -4.03 24.68
C PHE A 186 -13.84 -4.97 25.62
N GLY A 187 -13.32 -6.10 25.13
CA GLY A 187 -12.64 -7.11 25.95
C GLY A 187 -11.14 -6.91 26.08
N LEU A 188 -10.47 -6.44 25.02
CA LEU A 188 -9.01 -6.24 25.01
C LEU A 188 -8.57 -4.85 25.49
N GLY A 189 -9.51 -3.92 25.70
CA GLY A 189 -9.23 -2.58 26.21
C GLY A 189 -8.37 -1.75 25.26
N LEU A 190 -7.12 -1.49 25.66
CA LEU A 190 -6.16 -0.70 24.86
C LEU A 190 -5.33 -1.55 23.88
N PHE A 191 -5.45 -2.88 23.94
CA PHE A 191 -4.74 -3.81 23.08
C PHE A 191 -5.59 -4.21 21.88
N ARG A 192 -4.93 -4.70 20.82
CA ARG A 192 -5.59 -5.30 19.66
C ARG A 192 -4.89 -6.61 19.32
N THR A 193 -5.66 -7.59 18.84
CA THR A 193 -5.09 -8.83 18.33
C THR A 193 -4.27 -8.52 17.06
N PRO A 194 -2.99 -8.95 16.99
CA PRO A 194 -2.16 -8.69 15.81
C PRO A 194 -2.77 -9.25 14.52
N GLY A 195 -3.09 -8.35 13.60
CA GLY A 195 -3.69 -8.69 12.32
C GLY A 195 -5.22 -8.54 12.25
N CYS A 196 -5.86 -8.02 13.31
CA CYS A 196 -7.31 -7.84 13.36
C CYS A 196 -7.75 -6.41 13.02
N GLY A 197 -8.74 -6.29 12.13
CA GLY A 197 -9.32 -5.00 11.69
C GLY A 197 -10.63 -4.62 12.36
N VAL A 198 -11.06 -5.30 13.43
CA VAL A 198 -12.34 -5.12 14.17
C VAL A 198 -13.60 -5.43 13.36
N PHE A 199 -13.70 -4.97 12.12
CA PHE A 199 -14.80 -5.29 11.22
C PHE A 199 -14.60 -6.66 10.60
N LYS A 200 -15.72 -7.33 10.36
CA LYS A 200 -15.76 -8.67 9.77
C LYS A 200 -15.05 -8.66 8.41
N HIS A 201 -14.20 -9.67 8.18
CA HIS A 201 -13.38 -9.83 6.97
C HIS A 201 -12.34 -8.73 6.72
N ILE A 202 -12.16 -7.77 7.64
CA ILE A 202 -11.08 -6.78 7.56
C ILE A 202 -9.94 -7.24 8.46
N GLN A 203 -8.77 -7.37 7.84
CA GLN A 203 -7.54 -7.80 8.49
C GLN A 203 -6.52 -6.67 8.44
N GLU A 204 -5.58 -6.70 9.38
CA GLU A 204 -4.41 -5.83 9.39
C GLU A 204 -3.20 -6.64 8.94
N VAL A 205 -2.34 -6.07 8.10
CA VAL A 205 -1.03 -6.70 7.84
C VAL A 205 -0.24 -6.68 9.14
N ARG A 206 0.21 -7.84 9.61
CA ARG A 206 0.97 -7.95 10.87
C ARG A 206 2.28 -7.16 10.77
N ALA A 207 2.75 -6.66 11.91
CA ALA A 207 4.07 -6.03 11.99
C ALA A 207 5.16 -6.99 11.53
N GLY A 208 6.10 -6.50 10.71
CA GLY A 208 7.21 -7.29 10.16
C GLY A 208 6.79 -8.37 9.19
N HIS A 209 5.59 -8.31 8.62
CA HIS A 209 5.10 -9.29 7.65
C HIS A 209 4.82 -8.62 6.30
N SER A 210 4.88 -9.44 5.27
CA SER A 210 4.37 -9.16 3.94
C SER A 210 3.37 -10.23 3.50
N ILE A 211 2.53 -9.89 2.54
CA ILE A 211 1.47 -10.77 2.00
C ILE A 211 1.47 -10.61 0.48
N THR A 212 1.34 -11.72 -0.23
CA THR A 212 1.23 -11.74 -1.70
C THR A 212 -0.11 -12.35 -2.09
N PHE A 213 -0.82 -11.69 -3.00
CA PHE A 213 -2.06 -12.17 -3.59
C PHE A 213 -1.88 -12.36 -5.10
N THR A 214 -2.50 -13.42 -5.63
CA THR A 214 -2.34 -13.96 -6.99
C THR A 214 -3.67 -14.42 -7.55
#